data_AF-W4G8K3-F1
#
_entry.id   AF-W4G8K3-F1
#
_cell.length_a   1.000
_cell.length_b   1.000
_cell.length_c   1.000
_cell.angle_alpha   90.00
_cell.angle_beta   90.00
_cell.angle_gamma   90.00
#
_symmetry.space_group_name_H-M   'P 1'
#
loop_
_entity.id
_entity.type
_entity.pdbx_description
1 polymer ?
#
loop_
_entity_poly.entity_id
_entity_poly.type
_entity_poly.pdbx_seq_one_letter_code
_entity_poly.pdbx_strand_id
1 'polypeptide(L)'
;MLVDNVIPAIRAKWPAGETKCVNIQQDNARPHVSAKDPTVAAACKADAWDMEIVCQPPNSPDMNVLDLVFFRAIQTLQERHNCRTVQDVVAATEATWNEVSMETPDSNFMTLQSCLQEVIKAAGDNNYKIPHMGKKKLALAGKLPETVACDPTVFNDGCTRLGEEDIDKRLRVLSQEIAEALEMAEICNLLEDMGL
;
A
#
# COMPACT_ATOMS: atom_id res chain seq x y z
N MET A 1 -17.35 5.49 -5.79
CA MET A 1 -16.46 5.86 -4.65
C MET A 1 -15.19 6.56 -5.13
N LEU A 2 -14.31 5.90 -5.90
CA LEU A 2 -13.10 6.56 -6.42
C LEU A 2 -13.43 7.74 -7.35
N VAL A 3 -14.28 7.51 -8.35
CA VAL A 3 -14.68 8.50 -9.36
C VAL A 3 -15.47 9.66 -8.74
N ASP A 4 -16.43 9.35 -7.87
CA ASP A 4 -17.39 10.35 -7.37
C ASP A 4 -16.89 11.11 -6.14
N ASN A 5 -15.99 10.52 -5.35
CA ASN A 5 -15.57 11.09 -4.05
C ASN A 5 -14.06 11.33 -3.99
N VAL A 6 -13.24 10.29 -4.17
CA VAL A 6 -11.79 10.36 -3.89
C VAL A 6 -11.07 11.24 -4.90
N ILE A 7 -11.23 10.98 -6.19
CA ILE A 7 -10.56 11.77 -7.25
C ILE A 7 -10.96 13.25 -7.15
N PRO A 8 -12.26 13.62 -7.05
CA PRO A 8 -12.66 15.01 -6.84
C PRO A 8 -12.07 15.62 -5.56
N ALA A 9 -12.02 14.88 -4.46
CA ALA A 9 -11.46 15.38 -3.21
C ALA A 9 -9.94 15.62 -3.30
N ILE A 10 -9.20 14.75 -3.99
CA ILE A 10 -7.78 14.96 -4.29
C ILE A 10 -7.63 16.27 -5.06
N ARG A 11 -8.36 16.46 -6.16
CA ARG A 11 -8.27 17.68 -6.98
C ARG A 11 -8.57 18.95 -6.18
N ALA A 12 -9.57 18.91 -5.30
CA ALA A 12 -9.99 20.04 -4.50
C ALA A 12 -8.98 20.41 -3.40
N LYS A 13 -8.23 19.42 -2.89
CA LYS A 13 -7.29 19.60 -1.77
C LYS A 13 -5.82 19.65 -2.21
N TRP A 14 -5.53 19.35 -3.47
CA TRP A 14 -4.15 19.28 -3.96
C TRP A 14 -3.46 20.64 -3.89
N PRO A 15 -2.20 20.73 -3.44
CA PRO A 15 -1.50 22.00 -3.33
C PRO A 15 -1.35 22.69 -4.69
N ALA A 16 -1.55 24.01 -4.72
CA ALA A 16 -1.33 24.81 -5.91
C ALA A 16 0.17 24.90 -6.24
N GLY A 17 0.53 24.72 -7.50
CA GLY A 17 1.93 24.75 -7.97
C GLY A 17 2.62 23.39 -8.01
N GLU A 18 2.00 22.35 -7.44
CA GLU A 18 2.52 20.98 -7.53
C GLU A 18 2.15 20.28 -8.84
N THR A 19 2.88 19.23 -9.17
CA THR A 19 2.55 18.38 -10.33
C THR A 19 1.18 17.73 -10.12
N LYS A 20 0.47 17.48 -11.22
CA LYS A 20 -0.80 16.72 -11.20
C LYS A 20 -0.57 15.20 -11.36
N CYS A 21 0.67 14.75 -11.16
CA CYS A 21 1.06 13.34 -11.22
C CYS A 21 0.82 12.72 -9.84
N VAL A 22 -0.15 11.82 -9.73
CA VAL A 22 -0.57 11.26 -8.43
C VAL A 22 -0.77 9.76 -8.52
N ASN A 23 -0.10 9.03 -7.64
CA ASN A 23 -0.31 7.59 -7.49
C ASN A 23 -1.31 7.35 -6.36
N ILE A 24 -2.45 6.77 -6.71
CA ILE A 24 -3.47 6.33 -5.75
C ILE A 24 -3.21 4.85 -5.48
N GLN A 25 -2.60 4.57 -4.33
CA GLN A 25 -2.27 3.21 -3.93
C GLN A 25 -3.48 2.49 -3.30
N GLN A 26 -3.67 1.21 -3.63
CA GLN A 26 -4.63 0.31 -2.98
C GLN A 26 -4.05 -1.12 -2.85
N ASP A 27 -4.69 -1.96 -2.03
CA ASP A 27 -4.38 -3.39 -1.98
C ASP A 27 -5.10 -4.19 -3.10
N ASN A 28 -4.83 -5.49 -3.18
CA ASN A 28 -5.41 -6.38 -4.19
C ASN A 28 -6.72 -7.07 -3.74
N ALA A 29 -7.43 -6.54 -2.75
CA ALA A 29 -8.69 -7.13 -2.30
C ALA A 29 -9.75 -7.12 -3.42
N ARG A 30 -10.52 -8.20 -3.55
CA ARG A 30 -11.53 -8.38 -4.62
C ARG A 30 -12.53 -7.23 -4.80
N PRO A 31 -12.99 -6.51 -3.75
CA PRO A 31 -13.88 -5.37 -3.92
C PRO A 31 -13.21 -4.15 -4.56
N HIS A 32 -11.88 -4.12 -4.64
CA HIS A 32 -11.15 -3.00 -5.22
C HIS A 32 -11.23 -2.99 -6.73
N VAL A 33 -11.18 -1.78 -7.27
CA VAL A 33 -11.29 -1.57 -8.71
C VAL A 33 -10.04 -2.10 -9.39
N SER A 34 -10.17 -2.70 -10.57
CA SER A 34 -8.99 -3.04 -11.36
C SER A 34 -8.19 -1.78 -11.65
N ALA A 35 -6.85 -1.84 -11.53
CA ALA A 35 -5.98 -0.73 -11.93
C ALA A 35 -6.19 -0.31 -13.41
N LYS A 36 -6.75 -1.22 -14.22
CA LYS A 36 -7.08 -1.00 -15.64
C LYS A 36 -8.55 -0.65 -15.88
N ASP A 37 -9.32 -0.35 -14.83
CA ASP A 37 -10.72 0.02 -14.99
C ASP A 37 -10.85 1.28 -15.87
N PRO A 38 -11.56 1.22 -17.00
CA PRO A 38 -11.59 2.31 -17.96
C PRO A 38 -12.28 3.56 -17.42
N THR A 39 -13.26 3.41 -16.53
CA THR A 39 -14.00 4.53 -15.94
C THR A 39 -13.10 5.28 -14.97
N VAL A 40 -12.38 4.56 -14.11
CA VAL A 40 -11.43 5.15 -13.17
C VAL A 40 -10.24 5.74 -13.91
N ALA A 41 -9.69 5.06 -14.92
CA ALA A 41 -8.60 5.58 -15.73
C ALA A 41 -8.99 6.90 -16.44
N ALA A 42 -10.19 6.95 -17.04
CA ALA A 42 -10.69 8.18 -17.66
C ALA A 42 -10.84 9.31 -16.63
N ALA A 43 -11.40 9.01 -15.45
CA ALA A 43 -11.47 9.98 -14.36
C ALA A 43 -10.07 10.46 -13.97
N CYS A 44 -9.11 9.57 -13.74
CA CYS A 44 -7.74 9.90 -13.37
C CYS A 44 -7.01 10.84 -14.36
N LYS A 45 -7.35 10.77 -15.65
CA LYS A 45 -6.72 11.58 -16.71
C LYS A 45 -7.49 12.85 -17.10
N ALA A 46 -8.68 13.07 -16.55
CA ALA A 46 -9.48 14.26 -16.86
C ALA A 46 -8.82 15.55 -16.34
N ASP A 47 -9.16 16.70 -16.93
CA ASP A 47 -8.71 18.04 -16.50
C ASP A 47 -7.18 18.22 -16.40
N ALA A 48 -6.46 17.57 -17.33
CA ALA A 48 -5.00 17.53 -17.39
C ALA A 48 -4.34 16.96 -16.13
N TRP A 49 -5.03 16.05 -15.45
CA TRP A 49 -4.44 15.25 -14.38
C TRP A 49 -3.73 14.04 -14.94
N ASP A 50 -2.70 13.59 -14.23
CA ASP A 50 -1.94 12.40 -14.54
C ASP A 50 -1.97 11.47 -13.32
N MET A 51 -3.18 11.08 -12.91
CA MET A 51 -3.32 10.13 -11.81
C MET A 51 -3.24 8.69 -12.34
N GLU A 52 -2.87 7.76 -11.48
CA GLU A 52 -2.99 6.33 -11.73
C GLU A 52 -3.33 5.55 -10.46
N ILE A 53 -4.01 4.42 -10.64
CA ILE A 53 -4.23 3.45 -9.57
C ILE A 53 -3.04 2.50 -9.57
N VAL A 54 -2.39 2.37 -8.41
CA VAL A 54 -1.26 1.45 -8.22
C VAL A 54 -1.66 0.41 -7.18
N CYS A 55 -1.55 -0.87 -7.54
CA CYS A 55 -1.73 -1.94 -6.58
C CYS A 55 -0.41 -2.21 -5.85
N GLN A 56 -0.46 -2.37 -4.53
CA GLN A 56 0.69 -2.83 -3.76
C GLN A 56 1.03 -4.30 -4.12
N PRO A 57 2.24 -4.79 -3.81
CA PRO A 57 2.58 -6.20 -3.96
C PRO A 57 1.65 -7.11 -3.12
N PRO A 58 1.26 -8.30 -3.63
CA PRO A 58 0.42 -9.24 -2.87
C PRO A 58 1.04 -9.64 -1.53
N ASN A 59 0.22 -9.77 -0.48
CA ASN A 59 0.63 -10.16 0.87
C ASN A 59 1.68 -9.24 1.53
N SER A 60 1.75 -7.97 1.12
CA SER A 60 2.70 -7.00 1.65
C SER A 60 2.00 -5.83 2.37
N PRO A 61 1.40 -6.06 3.56
CA PRO A 61 0.75 -4.98 4.33
C PRO A 61 1.74 -3.90 4.79
N ASP A 62 3.02 -4.25 4.88
CA ASP A 62 4.14 -3.35 5.15
C ASP A 62 4.41 -2.34 4.02
N MET A 63 3.87 -2.58 2.82
CA MET A 63 4.00 -1.71 1.64
C MET A 63 2.80 -0.76 1.45
N ASN A 64 1.88 -0.71 2.42
CA ASN A 64 0.74 0.18 2.44
C ASN A 64 0.82 1.10 3.66
N VAL A 65 0.85 2.42 3.43
CA VAL A 65 0.97 3.40 4.53
C VAL A 65 -0.20 3.31 5.53
N LEU A 66 -1.38 2.95 5.04
CA LEU A 66 -2.59 2.84 5.87
C LEU A 66 -2.50 1.64 6.80
N ASP A 67 -2.17 0.46 6.28
CA ASP A 67 -2.02 -0.77 7.08
C ASP A 67 -0.80 -0.69 8.01
N LEU A 68 0.33 -0.21 7.50
CA LEU A 68 1.61 -0.18 8.22
C LEU A 68 1.53 0.69 9.48
N VAL A 69 0.86 1.84 9.41
CA VAL A 69 0.91 2.82 10.51
C VAL A 69 -0.45 3.40 10.86
N PHE A 70 -1.26 3.80 9.88
CA PHE A 70 -2.45 4.61 10.15
C PHE A 70 -3.56 3.81 10.87
N PHE A 71 -3.94 2.65 10.35
CA PHE A 71 -4.95 1.79 10.96
C PHE A 71 -4.51 1.23 12.30
N ARG A 72 -3.20 0.98 12.48
CA ARG A 72 -2.65 0.56 13.78
C ARG A 72 -2.81 1.66 14.84
N ALA A 73 -2.64 2.93 14.45
CA ALA A 73 -2.88 4.06 15.34
C ALA A 73 -4.36 4.17 15.73
N ILE A 74 -5.27 4.06 14.75
CA ILE A 74 -6.73 4.08 15.00
C ILE A 74 -7.14 2.91 15.89
N GLN A 75 -6.66 1.69 15.61
CA GLN A 75 -6.99 0.51 16.40
C GLN A 75 -6.56 0.67 17.87
N THR A 76 -5.34 1.17 18.10
CA THR A 76 -4.84 1.45 19.45
C THR A 76 -5.72 2.44 20.20
N LEU A 77 -6.30 3.42 19.50
CA LEU A 77 -7.21 4.40 20.09
C LEU A 77 -8.60 3.80 20.32
N GLN A 78 -9.14 3.05 19.36
CA GLN A 78 -10.41 2.32 19.51
C GLN A 78 -10.40 1.39 20.74
N GLU A 79 -9.30 0.66 20.97
CA GLU A 79 -9.12 -0.20 22.16
C GLU A 79 -9.26 0.57 23.47
N ARG A 80 -8.90 1.87 23.50
CA ARG A 80 -9.06 2.74 24.67
C ARG A 80 -10.50 3.22 24.86
N HIS A 81 -11.26 3.34 23.77
CA HIS A 81 -12.63 3.89 23.78
C HIS A 81 -13.72 2.85 24.11
N ASN A 82 -13.40 1.56 24.27
CA ASN A 82 -14.36 0.50 24.62
C ASN A 82 -15.64 0.52 23.75
N CYS A 83 -15.48 0.68 22.44
CA CYS A 83 -16.61 0.77 21.50
C CYS A 83 -17.47 -0.51 21.55
N ARG A 84 -18.80 -0.38 21.70
CA ARG A 84 -19.73 -1.53 21.78
C ARG A 84 -20.71 -1.59 20.61
N THR A 85 -20.83 -0.51 19.86
CA THR A 85 -21.71 -0.38 18.70
C THR A 85 -20.94 0.14 17.49
N VAL A 86 -21.51 -0.03 16.29
CA VAL A 86 -20.95 0.55 15.06
C VAL A 86 -20.87 2.07 15.16
N GLN A 87 -21.86 2.69 15.80
CA GLN A 87 -21.90 4.13 16.03
C GLN A 87 -20.75 4.60 16.92
N ASP A 88 -20.40 3.83 17.96
CA ASP A 88 -19.24 4.13 18.81
C ASP A 88 -17.94 4.06 18.00
N VAL A 89 -17.81 3.08 17.11
CA VAL A 89 -16.63 2.93 16.25
C VAL A 89 -16.51 4.11 15.28
N VAL A 90 -17.62 4.53 14.66
CA VAL A 90 -17.64 5.69 13.77
C VAL A 90 -17.23 6.95 14.53
N ALA A 91 -17.85 7.22 15.69
CA ALA A 91 -17.54 8.39 16.50
C ALA A 91 -16.08 8.39 17.00
N ALA A 92 -15.55 7.24 17.44
CA ALA A 92 -14.17 7.11 17.86
C ALA A 92 -13.19 7.30 16.70
N THR A 93 -13.54 6.82 15.50
CA THR A 93 -12.73 7.01 14.29
C THR A 93 -12.70 8.47 13.87
N GLU A 94 -13.83 9.17 13.88
CA GLU A 94 -13.91 10.61 13.58
C GLU A 94 -13.15 11.45 14.61
N ALA A 95 -13.28 11.15 15.90
CA ALA A 95 -12.51 11.81 16.95
C ALA A 95 -11.00 11.61 16.75
N THR A 96 -10.58 10.37 16.49
CA THR A 96 -9.20 10.03 16.18
C THR A 96 -8.69 10.81 14.96
N TRP A 97 -9.47 10.85 13.87
CA TRP A 97 -9.11 11.59 12.66
C TRP A 97 -8.85 13.07 12.95
N ASN A 98 -9.67 13.68 13.80
CA ASN A 98 -9.52 15.09 14.19
C ASN A 98 -8.32 15.34 15.14
N GLU A 99 -7.89 14.32 15.89
CA GLU A 99 -6.71 14.40 16.77
C GLU A 99 -5.38 14.16 16.04
N VAL A 100 -5.40 13.46 14.90
CA VAL A 100 -4.19 13.19 14.12
C VAL A 100 -3.65 14.49 13.51
N SER A 101 -2.49 14.94 13.98
CA SER A 101 -1.78 16.07 13.39
C SER A 101 -1.18 15.72 12.02
N MET A 102 -1.00 16.73 11.17
CA MET A 102 -0.32 16.59 9.86
C MET A 102 1.11 16.05 9.96
N GLU A 103 1.77 16.17 11.12
CA GLU A 103 3.10 15.57 11.37
C GLU A 103 3.06 14.03 11.38
N THR A 104 1.88 13.44 11.59
CA THR A 104 1.68 12.00 11.66
C THR A 104 1.74 11.34 10.27
N PRO A 105 0.98 11.81 9.25
CA PRO A 105 1.16 11.37 7.87
C PRO A 105 2.60 11.39 7.38
N ASP A 106 3.34 12.48 7.57
CA ASP A 106 4.74 12.58 7.14
C ASP A 106 5.60 11.50 7.81
N SER A 107 5.47 11.36 9.12
CA SER A 107 6.14 10.29 9.88
C SER A 107 5.77 8.88 9.38
N ASN A 108 4.54 8.68 8.92
CA ASN A 108 4.07 7.40 8.37
C ASN A 108 4.73 7.12 7.02
N PHE A 109 4.75 8.10 6.10
CA PHE A 109 5.45 7.98 4.82
C PHE A 109 6.95 7.74 4.99
N MET A 110 7.60 8.39 5.95
CA MET A 110 9.00 8.10 6.28
C MET A 110 9.20 6.68 6.81
N THR A 111 8.22 6.12 7.54
CA THR A 111 8.26 4.71 7.96
C THR A 111 8.19 3.81 6.73
N LEU A 112 7.25 4.07 5.82
CA LEU A 112 7.09 3.32 4.58
C LEU A 112 8.38 3.35 3.74
N GLN A 113 8.98 4.52 3.55
CA GLN A 113 10.26 4.66 2.84
C GLN A 113 11.40 3.88 3.51
N SER A 114 11.40 3.79 4.84
CA SER A 114 12.38 2.98 5.57
C SER A 114 12.14 1.48 5.36
N CYS A 115 10.89 1.03 5.41
CA CYS A 115 10.51 -0.36 5.13
C CYS A 115 10.84 -0.76 3.70
N LEU A 116 10.60 0.10 2.70
CA LEU A 116 10.95 -0.15 1.30
C LEU A 116 12.44 -0.48 1.13
N GLN A 117 13.33 0.19 1.88
CA GLN A 117 14.75 -0.13 1.87
C GLN A 117 15.06 -1.48 2.49
N GLU A 118 14.39 -1.85 3.59
CA GLU A 118 14.57 -3.16 4.21
C GLU A 118 14.07 -4.29 3.31
N VAL A 119 12.96 -4.10 2.59
CA VAL A 119 12.49 -5.05 1.57
C VAL A 119 13.56 -5.30 0.51
N ILE A 120 14.21 -4.23 0.02
CA ILE A 120 15.30 -4.39 -0.96
C ILE A 120 16.47 -5.19 -0.37
N LYS A 121 16.90 -4.85 0.86
CA LYS A 121 17.97 -5.59 1.58
C LYS A 121 17.60 -7.06 1.76
N ALA A 122 16.35 -7.34 2.11
CA ALA A 122 15.78 -8.66 2.33
C ALA A 122 15.38 -9.39 1.03
N ALA A 123 15.72 -8.85 -0.15
CA ALA A 123 15.42 -9.46 -1.45
C ALA A 123 13.91 -9.72 -1.70
N GLY A 124 13.04 -8.83 -1.21
CA GLY A 124 11.59 -8.94 -1.36
C GLY A 124 10.88 -9.64 -0.20
N ASP A 125 11.62 -10.16 0.80
CA ASP A 125 11.03 -10.74 2.00
C ASP A 125 10.51 -9.64 2.96
N ASN A 126 9.52 -9.99 3.78
CA ASN A 126 8.95 -9.15 4.82
C ASN A 126 9.52 -9.46 6.23
N ASN A 127 10.46 -10.40 6.34
CA ASN A 127 11.11 -10.76 7.60
C ASN A 127 12.20 -9.76 8.02
N TYR A 128 11.79 -8.55 8.36
CA TYR A 128 12.65 -7.51 8.91
C TYR A 128 11.95 -6.75 10.02
N LYS A 129 12.73 -6.03 10.83
CA LYS A 129 12.17 -5.16 11.86
C LYS A 129 11.91 -3.79 11.26
N ILE A 130 10.75 -3.21 11.54
CA ILE A 130 10.42 -1.84 11.14
C ILE A 130 11.53 -0.89 11.66
N PRO A 131 12.24 -0.16 10.78
CA PRO A 131 13.34 0.70 11.22
C PRO A 131 12.86 1.87 12.08
N HIS A 132 13.57 2.11 13.18
CA HIS A 132 13.32 3.25 14.07
C HIS A 132 14.36 4.35 13.84
N MET A 133 13.96 5.47 13.24
CA MET A 133 14.86 6.62 12.99
C MET A 133 14.74 7.77 14.01
N GLY A 134 14.02 7.56 15.12
CA GLY A 134 13.89 8.58 16.17
C GLY A 134 13.20 9.88 15.70
N LYS A 135 12.21 9.77 14.81
CA LYS A 135 11.56 10.90 14.12
C LYS A 135 11.20 12.08 15.03
N LYS A 136 10.57 11.82 16.18
CA LYS A 136 10.21 12.86 17.16
C LYS A 136 11.43 13.68 17.63
N LYS A 137 12.56 13.02 17.89
CA LYS A 137 13.80 13.68 18.32
C LYS A 137 14.39 14.53 17.19
N LEU A 138 14.32 14.06 15.94
CA LEU A 138 14.78 14.82 14.78
C LEU A 138 13.88 16.03 14.51
N ALA A 139 12.57 15.88 14.63
CA ALA A 139 11.60 16.97 14.45
C ALA A 139 11.81 18.07 15.49
N LEU A 140 11.94 17.71 16.77
CA LEU A 140 12.25 18.66 17.86
C LEU A 140 13.57 19.40 17.65
N ALA A 141 14.52 18.80 16.93
CA ALA A 141 15.79 19.43 16.60
C ALA A 141 15.77 20.22 15.28
N GLY A 142 14.65 20.28 14.55
CA GLY A 142 14.55 20.87 13.22
C GLY A 142 15.39 20.15 12.16
N LYS A 143 15.65 18.84 12.35
CA LYS A 143 16.54 18.00 11.53
C LYS A 143 15.81 16.81 10.91
N LEU A 144 14.48 16.77 10.99
CA LEU A 144 13.72 15.72 10.31
C LEU A 144 13.77 16.00 8.80
N PRO A 145 14.29 15.08 7.98
CA PRO A 145 14.27 15.27 6.54
C PRO A 145 12.84 15.16 6.00
N GLU A 146 12.57 15.75 4.85
CA GLU A 146 11.27 15.60 4.16
C GLU A 146 11.10 14.19 3.57
N THR A 147 12.20 13.59 3.12
CA THR A 147 12.23 12.23 2.55
C THR A 147 13.39 11.43 3.10
N VAL A 148 13.21 10.12 3.27
CA VAL A 148 14.28 9.18 3.60
C VAL A 148 14.99 8.78 2.31
N ALA A 149 16.23 9.24 2.15
CA ALA A 149 17.07 8.83 1.02
C ALA A 149 17.32 7.31 1.05
N CYS A 150 17.28 6.69 -0.12
CA CYS A 150 17.71 5.31 -0.28
C CYS A 150 19.24 5.25 -0.36
N ASP A 151 19.84 4.34 0.40
CA ASP A 151 21.28 4.09 0.31
C ASP A 151 21.62 3.62 -1.13
N PRO A 152 22.54 4.29 -1.84
CA PRO A 152 22.91 3.91 -3.20
C PRO A 152 23.38 2.46 -3.33
N THR A 153 24.02 1.91 -2.30
CA THR A 153 24.45 0.50 -2.29
C THR A 153 23.25 -0.43 -2.28
N VAL A 154 22.26 -0.16 -1.42
CA VAL A 154 21.00 -0.92 -1.34
C VAL A 154 20.25 -0.84 -2.67
N PHE A 155 20.16 0.36 -3.25
CA PHE A 155 19.52 0.54 -4.56
C PHE A 155 20.22 -0.27 -5.66
N ASN A 156 21.54 -0.15 -5.77
CA ASN A 156 22.32 -0.86 -6.79
C ASN A 156 22.28 -2.38 -6.62
N ASP A 157 22.31 -2.87 -5.38
CA ASP A 157 22.15 -4.29 -5.07
C ASP A 157 20.76 -4.79 -5.50
N GLY A 158 19.72 -4.00 -5.24
CA GLY A 158 18.36 -4.27 -5.71
C GLY A 158 18.28 -4.35 -7.24
N CYS A 159 18.84 -3.37 -7.95
CA CYS A 159 18.90 -3.38 -9.41
C CYS A 159 19.68 -4.57 -9.97
N THR A 160 20.78 -4.94 -9.33
CA THR A 160 21.59 -6.10 -9.75
C THR A 160 20.77 -7.39 -9.62
N ARG A 161 20.13 -7.62 -8.46
CA ARG A 161 19.25 -8.78 -8.24
C ARG A 161 18.12 -8.84 -9.26
N LEU A 162 17.48 -7.70 -9.55
CA LEU A 162 16.43 -7.61 -10.57
C LEU A 162 16.95 -7.96 -11.98
N GLY A 163 18.19 -7.58 -12.31
CA GLY A 163 18.80 -7.89 -13.59
C GLY A 163 19.28 -9.35 -13.72
N GLU A 164 19.59 -10.00 -12.60
CA GLU A 164 19.94 -11.43 -12.55
C GLU A 164 18.71 -12.36 -12.61
N GLU A 165 17.54 -11.83 -12.29
CA GLU A 165 16.31 -12.61 -12.25
C GLU A 165 15.83 -12.97 -13.66
N ASP A 166 15.80 -14.26 -13.97
CA ASP A 166 15.20 -14.78 -15.21
C ASP A 166 13.67 -14.76 -15.10
N ILE A 167 13.10 -13.59 -15.42
CA ILE A 167 11.65 -13.36 -15.39
C ILE A 167 10.92 -14.35 -16.30
N ASP A 168 11.48 -14.69 -17.46
CA ASP A 168 10.87 -15.64 -18.39
C ASP A 168 10.80 -17.04 -17.78
N LYS A 169 11.85 -17.47 -17.07
CA LYS A 169 11.83 -18.72 -16.32
C LYS A 169 10.80 -18.68 -15.20
N ARG A 170 10.73 -17.61 -14.41
CA ARG A 170 9.69 -17.48 -13.37
C ARG A 170 8.28 -17.53 -13.96
N LEU A 171 8.05 -16.84 -15.08
CA LEU A 171 6.75 -16.82 -15.76
C LEU A 171 6.37 -18.21 -16.26
N ARG A 172 7.33 -18.96 -16.81
CA ARG A 172 7.13 -20.36 -17.21
C ARG A 172 6.77 -21.26 -16.03
N VAL A 173 7.50 -21.14 -14.91
CA VAL A 173 7.21 -21.90 -13.69
C VAL A 173 5.81 -21.57 -13.16
N LEU A 174 5.47 -20.28 -13.04
CA LEU A 174 4.15 -19.85 -12.58
C LEU A 174 3.02 -20.33 -13.51
N SER A 175 3.25 -20.30 -14.82
CA SER A 175 2.27 -20.80 -15.80
C SER A 175 2.02 -22.30 -15.61
N GLN A 176 3.06 -23.07 -15.31
CA GLN A 176 2.95 -24.50 -15.02
C GLN A 176 2.20 -24.74 -13.71
N GLU A 177 2.54 -24.03 -12.64
CA GLU A 177 1.84 -24.13 -11.33
C GLU A 177 0.35 -23.79 -11.45
N ILE A 178 -0.01 -22.77 -12.25
CA ILE A 178 -1.41 -22.42 -12.51
C ILE A 178 -2.12 -23.54 -13.28
N ALA A 179 -1.48 -24.13 -14.29
CA ALA A 179 -2.07 -25.23 -15.05
C ALA A 179 -2.35 -26.44 -14.15
N GLU A 180 -1.40 -26.81 -13.29
CA GLU A 180 -1.55 -27.90 -12.33
C GLU A 180 -2.65 -27.60 -11.30
N ALA A 181 -2.74 -26.37 -10.81
CA ALA A 181 -3.79 -25.96 -9.88
C ALA A 181 -5.19 -26.01 -10.51
N LEU A 182 -5.31 -25.62 -11.79
CA LEU A 182 -6.57 -25.70 -12.54
C LEU A 182 -6.97 -27.15 -12.80
N GLU A 183 -6.03 -28.02 -13.18
CA GLU A 183 -6.29 -29.45 -13.37
C GLU A 183 -6.76 -30.10 -12.05
N MET A 184 -6.11 -29.78 -10.93
CA MET A 184 -6.54 -30.25 -9.62
C MET A 184 -7.94 -29.74 -9.25
N ALA A 185 -8.28 -28.48 -9.56
CA ALA A 185 -9.60 -27.94 -9.32
C ALA A 185 -10.68 -28.66 -10.16
N GLU A 186 -10.39 -28.98 -11.42
CA GLU A 186 -11.29 -29.78 -12.27
C GLU A 186 -11.51 -31.18 -11.70
N ILE A 187 -10.44 -31.86 -11.24
CA ILE A 187 -10.55 -33.17 -10.58
C ILE A 187 -11.40 -33.08 -9.31
N CYS A 188 -11.20 -32.06 -8.47
CA CYS A 188 -12.02 -31.86 -7.28
C CYS A 188 -13.50 -31.68 -7.62
N ASN A 189 -13.82 -30.84 -8.61
CA ASN A 189 -15.22 -30.64 -9.04
C ASN A 189 -15.84 -31.94 -9.55
N LEU A 190 -15.09 -32.76 -10.30
CA LEU A 190 -15.56 -34.07 -10.77
C LEU A 190 -15.83 -35.04 -9.62
N LEU A 191 -15.00 -35.05 -8.58
CA LEU A 191 -15.22 -35.88 -7.39
C LEU A 191 -16.46 -35.44 -6.61
N GLU A 192 -16.66 -34.12 -6.46
CA GLU A 192 -17.87 -33.56 -5.83
C GLU A 192 -19.15 -33.93 -6.60
N ASP A 193 -19.13 -33.85 -7.94
CA ASP A 193 -20.25 -34.26 -8.81
C ASP A 193 -20.54 -35.77 -8.72
N MET A 194 -19.53 -36.58 -8.38
CA MET A 194 -19.67 -38.01 -8.13
C MET A 194 -20.15 -38.36 -6.71
N GLY A 195 -20.32 -37.37 -5.84
CA GLY A 195 -20.79 -37.54 -4.46
C GLY A 195 -19.77 -38.15 -3.50
N LEU A 196 -18.47 -37.97 -3.78
CA LEU A 196 -17.35 -38.36 -2.93
C LEU A 196 -16.84 -37.19 -2.07
#